data_AF-A0A6C0L9X9-F1
#
_entry.id   AF-A0A6C0L9X9-F1
#
_cell.length_a   1.000
_cell.length_b   1.000
_cell.length_c   1.000
_cell.angle_alpha   90.00
_cell.angle_beta   90.00
_cell.angle_gamma   90.00
#
_symmetry.space_group_name_H-M   'P 1'
#
loop_
_entity.id
_entity.type
_entity.pdbx_description
1 polymer ?
#
loop_
_entity_poly.entity_id
_entity_poly.type
_entity_poly.pdbx_seq_one_letter_code
_entity_poly.pdbx_strand_id
1 'polypeptide(L)'
;MLLLYYLFVNVIWGISPIFEKYLLRKINILSFIIIGSGIQFLAALLLMLYYDNAYIIKDATILLNDTSIITGIFFITILLFISKYLYLYIVNNDKSIALVAILTSIYPVLTLIFGYLYLNETITGEEFLGFILILLGIFLINYSSSNKLHMISKDV
;
A
#
# COMPACT_ATOMS: atom_id res chain seq x y z
N MET A 1 -22.89 -3.50 -0.96
CA MET A 1 -22.11 -4.16 0.10
C MET A 1 -20.60 -3.92 -0.07
N LEU A 2 -19.99 -4.17 -1.24
CA LEU A 2 -18.56 -3.92 -1.50
C LEU A 2 -18.11 -2.45 -1.34
N LEU A 3 -18.97 -1.49 -1.68
CA LEU A 3 -18.68 -0.05 -1.51
C LEU A 3 -18.30 0.33 -0.07
N LEU A 4 -18.91 -0.34 0.91
CA LEU A 4 -18.62 -0.08 2.32
C LEU A 4 -17.21 -0.57 2.69
N TYR A 5 -16.77 -1.71 2.14
CA TYR A 5 -15.39 -2.18 2.32
C TYR A 5 -14.39 -1.22 1.68
N TYR A 6 -14.67 -0.71 0.47
CA TYR A 6 -13.82 0.30 -0.15
C TYR A 6 -13.71 1.56 0.73
N LEU A 7 -14.82 2.04 1.29
CA LEU A 7 -14.81 3.18 2.19
C LEU A 7 -13.95 2.93 3.43
N PHE A 8 -14.15 1.80 4.12
CA PHE A 8 -13.39 1.46 5.32
C PHE A 8 -11.89 1.33 5.03
N VAL A 9 -11.51 0.65 3.94
CA VAL A 9 -10.10 0.51 3.55
C VAL A 9 -9.48 1.88 3.32
N ASN A 10 -10.15 2.79 2.60
CA ASN A 10 -9.63 4.13 2.32
C ASN A 10 -9.49 4.98 3.58
N VAL A 11 -10.43 4.89 4.54
CA VAL A 11 -10.32 5.60 5.83
C VAL A 11 -9.13 5.07 6.63
N ILE A 12 -9.00 3.74 6.73
CA ILE A 12 -7.89 3.11 7.46
C ILE A 12 -6.55 3.48 6.82
N TRP A 13 -6.44 3.36 5.49
CA TRP A 13 -5.23 3.70 4.74
C TRP A 13 -4.91 5.19 4.77
N GLY A 14 -5.90 6.08 4.80
CA GLY A 14 -5.69 7.51 4.89
C GLY A 14 -5.14 7.96 6.25
N ILE A 15 -5.56 7.31 7.33
CA ILE A 15 -5.15 7.65 8.70
C ILE A 15 -3.83 6.96 9.09
N SER A 16 -3.55 5.76 8.57
CA SER A 16 -2.37 4.96 8.93
C SER A 16 -1.01 5.69 8.85
N PRO A 17 -0.69 6.46 7.78
CA PRO A 17 0.61 7.12 7.65
C PRO A 17 0.90 8.13 8.78
N ILE A 18 -0.14 8.71 9.36
CA ILE A 18 -0.05 9.66 10.48
C ILE A 18 0.44 8.91 11.73
N PHE A 19 -0.19 7.77 12.04
CA PHE A 19 0.22 6.92 13.16
C PHE A 19 1.62 6.33 12.94
N GLU A 20 1.92 5.89 11.73
CA GLU A 20 3.25 5.37 11.38
C GLU A 20 4.33 6.43 11.59
N LYS A 21 4.15 7.66 11.09
CA LYS A 21 5.07 8.77 11.35
C LYS A 21 5.26 9.03 12.84
N TYR A 22 4.18 9.00 13.62
CA TYR A 22 4.25 9.21 15.06
C TYR A 22 5.05 8.11 15.77
N LEU A 23 4.84 6.85 15.39
CA LEU A 23 5.52 5.71 15.99
C LEU A 23 7.00 5.62 15.58
N LEU A 24 7.32 5.90 14.32
CA LEU A 24 8.70 5.89 13.81
C LEU A 24 9.60 6.99 14.43
N ARG A 25 9.02 8.03 15.04
CA ARG A 25 9.78 8.98 15.88
C ARG A 25 10.29 8.35 17.18
N LYS A 26 9.73 7.22 17.60
CA LYS A 26 10.02 6.55 18.87
C LYS A 26 10.75 5.23 18.70
N ILE A 27 10.53 4.52 17.60
CA ILE A 27 11.10 3.19 17.36
C ILE A 27 11.71 3.09 15.96
N ASN A 28 12.66 2.17 15.80
CA ASN A 28 13.30 1.89 14.51
C ASN A 28 12.31 1.24 13.52
N ILE A 29 12.49 1.50 12.21
CA ILE A 29 11.69 0.94 11.12
C ILE A 29 11.64 -0.60 11.17
N LEU A 30 12.76 -1.27 11.38
CA LEU A 30 12.81 -2.74 11.43
C LEU A 30 12.02 -3.28 12.62
N SER A 31 12.14 -2.66 13.80
CA SER A 31 11.36 -3.01 14.97
C SER A 31 9.86 -2.82 14.72
N PHE A 32 9.47 -1.71 14.09
CA PHE A 32 8.08 -1.45 13.70
C PHE A 32 7.54 -2.56 12.78
N ILE A 33 8.30 -2.95 11.75
CA ILE A 33 7.90 -4.01 10.80
C ILE A 33 7.77 -5.36 11.53
N ILE A 34 8.77 -5.77 12.31
CA ILE A 34 8.76 -7.06 13.00
C ILE A 34 7.58 -7.17 13.96
N ILE A 35 7.37 -6.16 14.80
CA ILE A 35 6.26 -6.14 15.76
C ILE A 35 4.92 -6.12 15.03
N GLY A 36 4.78 -5.27 14.00
CA GLY A 36 3.56 -5.16 13.19
C GLY A 36 3.20 -6.48 12.49
N SER A 37 4.18 -7.13 11.85
CA SER A 37 3.99 -8.44 11.22
C SER A 37 3.63 -9.53 12.22
N GLY A 38 4.22 -9.50 13.43
CA GLY A 38 3.83 -10.40 14.52
C GLY A 38 2.36 -10.22 14.93
N ILE A 39 1.90 -8.98 15.07
CA ILE A 39 0.49 -8.67 15.39
C ILE A 39 -0.44 -9.14 14.26
N GLN A 40 -0.08 -8.93 13.00
CA GLN A 40 -0.87 -9.39 11.84
C GLN A 40 -0.98 -10.91 11.80
N PHE A 41 0.13 -11.63 12.04
CA PHE A 41 0.14 -13.07 12.14
C PHE A 41 -0.78 -13.59 13.25
N LEU A 42 -0.69 -13.00 14.45
CA LEU A 42 -1.57 -13.35 15.56
C LEU A 42 -3.05 -13.06 15.25
N ALA A 43 -3.35 -11.92 14.62
CA ALA A 43 -4.71 -11.58 14.21
C ALA A 43 -5.26 -12.59 13.19
N ALA A 44 -4.44 -13.02 12.22
CA ALA A 44 -4.83 -14.05 11.25
C ALA A 44 -5.12 -15.41 11.93
N LEU A 45 -4.29 -15.82 12.89
CA LEU A 45 -4.54 -17.03 13.69
C LEU A 45 -5.83 -16.94 14.50
N LEU A 46 -6.13 -15.78 15.09
CA LEU A 46 -7.38 -15.59 15.84
C LEU A 46 -8.60 -15.63 14.92
N LEU A 47 -8.50 -15.05 13.72
CA LEU A 47 -9.58 -15.11 12.73
C LEU A 47 -9.81 -16.53 12.23
N MET A 48 -8.76 -17.34 12.09
CA MET A 48 -8.87 -18.76 11.75
C MET A 48 -9.77 -19.54 12.73
N LEU A 49 -9.83 -19.16 14.01
CA LEU A 49 -10.72 -19.82 14.98
C LEU A 49 -12.21 -19.56 14.71
N TYR A 50 -12.53 -18.50 13.97
CA TYR A 50 -13.91 -18.10 13.67
C TYR A 50 -14.40 -18.62 12.32
N TYR A 51 -13.50 -18.77 11.33
CA TYR A 51 -13.86 -19.21 9.98
C TYR A 51 -13.77 -20.73 9.82
N ASP A 52 -14.52 -21.27 8.85
CA ASP A 52 -14.44 -22.70 8.52
C ASP A 52 -13.05 -23.06 7.99
N ASN A 53 -12.34 -23.88 8.74
CA ASN A 53 -10.97 -24.29 8.45
C ASN A 53 -10.86 -25.28 7.29
N ALA A 54 -11.98 -25.78 6.76
CA ALA A 54 -11.99 -26.65 5.59
C ALA A 54 -11.28 -26.03 4.38
N TYR A 55 -11.40 -24.71 4.19
CA TYR A 55 -10.70 -23.99 3.12
C TYR A 55 -9.18 -23.98 3.33
N ILE A 56 -8.70 -23.78 4.56
CA ILE A 56 -7.27 -23.75 4.87
C ILE A 56 -6.63 -25.13 4.66
N ILE A 57 -7.33 -26.20 5.06
CA ILE A 57 -6.85 -27.58 4.86
C ILE A 57 -6.79 -27.91 3.36
N LYS A 58 -7.82 -27.50 2.61
CA LYS A 58 -7.86 -27.64 1.16
C LYS A 58 -6.70 -26.89 0.50
N ASP A 59 -6.49 -25.63 0.86
CA ASP A 59 -5.44 -24.79 0.29
C ASP A 59 -4.04 -25.29 0.65
N ALA A 60 -3.84 -25.81 1.87
CA ALA A 60 -2.59 -26.48 2.25
C ALA A 60 -2.29 -27.69 1.34
N THR A 61 -3.31 -28.47 1.00
CA THR A 61 -3.17 -29.60 0.06
C THR A 61 -2.81 -29.10 -1.35
N ILE A 62 -3.40 -27.99 -1.80
CA ILE A 62 -3.05 -27.36 -3.08
C ILE A 62 -1.59 -26.91 -3.09
N LEU A 63 -1.14 -26.23 -2.02
CA LEU A 63 0.24 -25.72 -1.89
C LEU A 63 1.28 -26.85 -1.91
N LEU A 64 0.97 -27.99 -1.30
CA LEU A 64 1.86 -29.16 -1.31
C LEU A 64 2.00 -29.79 -2.71
N ASN A 65 0.95 -29.68 -3.54
CA ASN A 65 0.91 -30.29 -4.87
C ASN A 65 1.39 -29.33 -5.98
N ASP A 66 1.29 -28.02 -5.77
CA ASP A 66 1.69 -27.00 -6.75
C ASP A 66 2.66 -25.98 -6.11
N THR A 67 3.94 -26.22 -6.32
CA THR A 67 5.03 -25.36 -5.80
C THR A 67 5.10 -24.00 -6.48
N SER A 68 4.43 -23.80 -7.62
CA SER A 68 4.38 -22.50 -8.29
C SER A 68 3.63 -21.46 -7.44
N ILE A 69 2.60 -21.91 -6.71
CA ILE A 69 1.82 -21.05 -5.82
C ILE A 69 2.66 -20.59 -4.63
N ILE A 70 3.41 -21.52 -4.00
CA ILE A 70 4.35 -21.18 -2.91
C ILE A 70 5.40 -20.20 -3.40
N THR A 71 5.96 -20.43 -4.59
CA THR A 71 6.96 -19.54 -5.20
C THR A 71 6.37 -18.15 -5.45
N GLY A 72 5.13 -18.08 -5.95
CA GLY A 72 4.40 -16.83 -6.14
C GLY A 72 4.17 -16.06 -4.84
N ILE A 73 3.69 -16.76 -3.79
CA ILE A 73 3.49 -16.18 -2.44
C ILE A 73 4.80 -15.67 -1.85
N PHE A 74 5.88 -16.45 -1.98
CA PHE A 74 7.21 -16.04 -1.51
C PHE A 74 7.69 -14.78 -2.23
N PHE A 75 7.57 -14.76 -3.56
CA PHE A 75 7.99 -13.62 -4.38
C PHE A 75 7.22 -12.34 -4.02
N ILE A 76 5.88 -12.39 -3.97
CA ILE A 76 5.08 -11.21 -3.61
C ILE A 76 5.36 -10.75 -2.18
N THR A 77 5.59 -11.67 -1.24
CA THR A 77 5.89 -11.31 0.16
C THR A 77 7.22 -10.55 0.26
N ILE A 78 8.26 -10.94 -0.50
CA ILE A 78 9.52 -10.20 -0.57
C ILE A 78 9.30 -8.80 -1.13
N LEU A 79 8.55 -8.68 -2.24
CA LEU A 79 8.25 -7.37 -2.84
C LEU A 79 7.53 -6.47 -1.85
N LEU A 80 6.49 -6.98 -1.17
CA LEU A 80 5.74 -6.23 -0.16
C LEU A 80 6.61 -5.81 1.01
N PHE A 81 7.55 -6.65 1.45
CA PHE A 81 8.50 -6.29 2.50
C PHE A 81 9.41 -5.13 2.07
N ILE A 82 10.00 -5.21 0.88
CA ILE A 82 10.85 -4.16 0.32
C ILE A 82 10.05 -2.85 0.19
N SER A 83 8.85 -2.92 -0.41
CA SER A 83 7.96 -1.77 -0.55
C SER A 83 7.61 -1.16 0.79
N LYS A 84 7.30 -1.98 1.82
CA LYS A 84 6.99 -1.47 3.16
C LYS A 84 8.18 -0.78 3.80
N TYR A 85 9.37 -1.34 3.69
CA TYR A 85 10.59 -0.72 4.23
C TYR A 85 10.87 0.62 3.56
N LEU A 86 10.86 0.68 2.21
CA LEU A 86 11.07 1.92 1.45
C LEU A 86 10.03 2.97 1.79
N TYR A 87 8.76 2.56 1.87
CA TYR A 87 7.66 3.43 2.25
C TYR A 87 7.85 4.02 3.66
N LEU A 88 8.14 3.18 4.67
CA LEU A 88 8.37 3.66 6.04
C LEU A 88 9.64 4.52 6.13
N TYR A 89 10.66 4.27 5.32
CA TYR A 89 11.82 5.15 5.21
C TYR A 89 11.44 6.54 4.73
N ILE A 90 10.62 6.64 3.67
CA ILE A 90 10.11 7.92 3.17
C ILE A 90 9.24 8.59 4.23
N VAL A 91 8.29 7.86 4.84
CA VAL A 91 7.46 8.37 5.93
C VAL A 91 8.34 8.92 7.05
N ASN A 92 9.39 8.22 7.47
CA ASN A 92 10.25 8.66 8.57
C ASN A 92 11.04 9.94 8.24
N ASN A 93 11.53 10.08 7.00
CA ASN A 93 12.45 11.16 6.62
C ASN A 93 11.77 12.37 5.97
N ASP A 94 10.61 12.20 5.33
CA ASP A 94 9.90 13.30 4.68
C ASP A 94 9.24 14.23 5.72
N LYS A 95 9.13 15.51 5.39
CA LYS A 95 8.49 16.53 6.24
C LYS A 95 6.97 16.55 6.07
N SER A 96 6.46 16.18 4.89
CA SER A 96 5.04 16.25 4.54
C SER A 96 4.45 14.86 4.31
N ILE A 97 3.77 14.31 5.31
CA ILE A 97 3.09 13.02 5.21
C ILE A 97 1.98 13.03 4.15
N ALA A 98 1.31 14.17 3.97
CA ALA A 98 0.33 14.34 2.90
C ALA A 98 0.98 14.19 1.52
N LEU A 99 2.18 14.75 1.32
CA LEU A 99 2.91 14.60 0.06
C LEU A 99 3.36 13.16 -0.17
N VAL A 100 3.84 12.48 0.89
CA VAL A 100 4.20 11.06 0.83
C VAL A 100 3.01 10.24 0.37
N ALA A 101 1.84 10.37 1.01
CA ALA A 101 0.65 9.60 0.66
C ALA A 101 0.21 9.83 -0.79
N ILE A 102 0.26 11.07 -1.27
CA ILE A 102 -0.11 11.43 -2.64
C ILE A 102 0.87 10.82 -3.66
N LEU A 103 2.17 10.98 -3.44
CA LEU A 103 3.19 10.49 -4.37
C LEU A 103 3.25 8.96 -4.40
N THR A 104 3.03 8.30 -3.25
CA THR A 104 2.97 6.84 -3.23
C THR A 104 1.70 6.31 -3.87
N SER A 105 0.63 7.11 -3.95
CA SER A 105 -0.63 6.76 -4.64
C SER A 105 -0.55 6.80 -6.18
N ILE A 106 0.66 6.81 -6.76
CA ILE A 106 0.87 6.54 -8.18
C ILE A 106 0.72 5.04 -8.48
N TYR A 107 0.84 4.12 -7.51
CA TYR A 107 0.74 2.68 -7.78
C TYR A 107 -0.56 2.20 -8.48
N PRO A 108 -1.75 2.80 -8.32
CA PRO A 108 -2.94 2.41 -9.08
C PRO A 108 -2.75 2.58 -10.59
N VAL A 109 -1.92 3.55 -11.00
CA VAL A 109 -1.54 3.73 -12.41
C VAL A 109 -0.78 2.53 -12.93
N LEU A 110 0.21 2.08 -12.16
CA LEU A 110 0.98 0.89 -12.51
C LEU A 110 0.09 -0.36 -12.49
N THR A 111 -0.84 -0.43 -11.53
CA THR A 111 -1.79 -1.54 -11.41
C THR A 111 -2.68 -1.64 -12.65
N LEU A 112 -3.24 -0.53 -13.13
CA LEU A 112 -4.05 -0.48 -14.34
C LEU A 112 -3.24 -0.92 -15.59
N ILE A 113 -2.01 -0.43 -15.72
CA ILE A 113 -1.12 -0.82 -16.84
C ILE A 113 -0.83 -2.32 -16.80
N PHE A 114 -0.48 -2.86 -15.63
CA PHE A 114 -0.16 -4.27 -15.50
C PHE A 114 -1.38 -5.18 -15.56
N GLY A 115 -2.55 -4.72 -15.11
CA GLY A 115 -3.82 -5.40 -15.28
C GLY A 115 -4.17 -5.57 -16.76
N TYR A 116 -4.00 -4.51 -17.55
CA TYR A 116 -4.15 -4.57 -19.00
C TYR A 116 -3.14 -5.53 -19.65
N LEU A 117 -1.85 -5.42 -19.30
CA LEU A 117 -0.78 -6.20 -19.95
C LEU A 117 -0.76 -7.69 -19.57
N TYR A 118 -1.08 -8.03 -18.32
CA TYR A 118 -0.89 -9.39 -17.78
C TYR A 118 -2.19 -10.08 -17.38
N LEU A 119 -3.25 -9.34 -17.06
CA LEU A 119 -4.55 -9.91 -16.65
C LEU A 119 -5.61 -9.86 -17.75
N ASN A 120 -5.28 -9.34 -18.94
CA ASN A 120 -6.20 -9.13 -20.06
C ASN A 120 -7.41 -8.25 -19.70
N GLU A 121 -7.22 -7.32 -18.74
CA GLU A 121 -8.25 -6.33 -18.42
C GLU A 121 -8.39 -5.34 -19.57
N THR A 122 -9.62 -4.89 -19.85
CA THR A 122 -9.88 -3.85 -20.87
C THR A 122 -9.95 -2.49 -20.21
N ILE A 123 -9.25 -1.50 -20.76
CA ILE A 123 -9.31 -0.11 -20.30
C ILE A 123 -10.31 0.65 -21.19
N THR A 124 -11.38 1.15 -20.59
CA THR A 124 -12.34 2.04 -21.26
C THR A 124 -11.79 3.46 -21.43
N GLY A 125 -12.37 4.23 -22.35
CA GLY A 125 -11.95 5.63 -22.57
C GLY A 125 -12.20 6.51 -21.33
N GLU A 126 -13.26 6.22 -20.59
CA GLU A 126 -13.64 6.88 -19.35
C GLU A 126 -12.64 6.60 -18.22
N GLU A 127 -12.22 5.34 -18.05
CA GLU A 127 -11.19 4.96 -17.08
C GLU A 127 -9.84 5.62 -17.39
N PHE A 128 -9.48 5.66 -18.68
CA PHE A 128 -8.28 6.34 -19.13
C PHE A 128 -8.33 7.86 -18.87
N LEU A 129 -9.48 8.50 -19.09
CA LEU A 129 -9.66 9.92 -18.77
C LEU A 129 -9.59 10.18 -17.27
N GLY A 130 -10.26 9.35 -16.45
CA GLY A 130 -10.21 9.45 -14.99
C GLY A 130 -8.79 9.32 -14.46
N PHE A 131 -8.01 8.41 -15.03
CA PHE A 131 -6.60 8.24 -14.76
C PHE A 131 -5.77 9.50 -15.05
N ILE A 132 -5.98 10.14 -16.21
CA ILE A 132 -5.28 11.39 -16.57
C ILE A 132 -5.60 12.47 -15.54
N LEU A 133 -6.85 12.58 -15.12
CA LEU A 133 -7.28 13.56 -14.11
C LEU A 133 -6.62 13.31 -12.75
N ILE A 134 -6.48 12.05 -12.32
CA ILE A 134 -5.77 11.69 -11.09
C ILE A 134 -4.30 12.13 -11.16
N LEU A 135 -3.60 11.80 -12.25
CA LEU A 135 -2.21 12.20 -12.44
C LEU A 135 -2.03 13.72 -12.46
N LEU A 136 -2.92 14.45 -13.12
CA LEU A 136 -2.93 15.91 -13.12
C LEU A 136 -3.14 16.46 -11.69
N GLY A 137 -4.06 15.87 -10.92
CA GLY A 137 -4.27 16.23 -9.52
C GLY A 137 -3.02 16.04 -8.66
N ILE A 138 -2.36 14.89 -8.78
CA ILE A 138 -1.10 14.59 -8.08
C ILE A 138 -0.02 15.62 -8.46
N PHE A 139 0.12 15.91 -9.75
CA PHE A 139 1.09 16.88 -10.27
C PHE A 139 0.85 18.29 -9.70
N LEU A 140 -0.40 18.77 -9.73
CA LEU A 140 -0.75 20.10 -9.22
C LEU A 140 -0.47 20.24 -7.72
N ILE A 141 -0.77 19.21 -6.92
CA ILE A 141 -0.51 19.22 -5.48
C ILE A 141 0.99 19.22 -5.19
N ASN A 142 1.77 18.42 -5.93
CA ASN A 142 3.22 18.39 -5.80
C ASN A 142 3.84 19.73 -6.18
N TYR A 143 3.42 20.32 -7.29
CA TYR A 143 3.89 21.63 -7.76
C TYR A 143 3.61 22.73 -6.73
N SER A 144 2.39 22.77 -6.16
CA SER A 144 2.04 23.71 -5.09
C SER A 144 2.95 23.55 -3.86
N SER A 145 3.25 22.31 -3.48
CA SER A 145 4.09 22.00 -2.33
C SER A 145 5.55 22.46 -2.54
N SER A 146 6.09 22.25 -3.75
CA SER A 146 7.42 22.73 -4.14
C SER A 146 7.52 24.26 -4.10
N ASN A 147 6.52 24.96 -4.66
CA ASN A 147 6.48 26.42 -4.63
C ASN A 147 6.43 26.98 -3.21
N LYS A 148 5.66 26.37 -2.30
CA LYS A 148 5.63 26.78 -0.88
C LYS A 148 7.00 26.66 -0.21
N LEU A 149 7.75 25.58 -0.48
CA LEU A 149 9.10 25.40 0.04
C LEU A 149 10.07 26.46 -0.51
N HIS A 150 9.98 26.77 -1.80
CA HIS A 150 10.83 27.79 -2.44
C HIS A 150 10.55 29.21 -1.90
N MET A 151 9.30 29.52 -1.55
CA MET A 151 8.96 30.81 -0.94
C MET A 151 9.58 30.95 0.45
N ILE A 152 9.44 29.92 1.30
CA ILE A 152 10.01 29.92 2.65
C ILE A 152 11.54 30.07 2.64
N SER A 153 12.24 29.47 1.67
CA SER A 153 13.71 29.59 1.56
C SER A 153 14.21 30.95 1.09
N LYS A 154 13.34 31.83 0.57
CA LYS A 154 13.71 33.20 0.17
C LYS A 154 13.57 34.21 1.31
N ASP A 155 12.83 33.85 2.37
CA ASP A 155 12.52 34.70 3.51
C ASP A 155 13.44 34.45 4.74
N VAL A 156 14.45 33.58 4.59
CA VAL A 156 15.49 33.25 5.60
C VAL A 156 16.86 33.60 5.03
#